data_AF-A0A7W2HVK1-F1
#
_entry.id   AF-A0A7W2HVK1-F1
#
_cell.length_a   1.000
_cell.length_b   1.000
_cell.length_c   1.000
_cell.angle_alpha   90.00
_cell.angle_beta   90.00
_cell.angle_gamma   90.00
#
_symmetry.space_group_name_H-M   'P 1'
#
loop_
_entity.id
_entity.type
_entity.pdbx_description
1 polymer ?
#
loop_
_entity_poly.entity_id
_entity_poly.type
_entity_poly.pdbx_seq_one_letter_code
_entity_poly.pdbx_strand_id
1 'polypeptide(L)'
;MTTPPGDSPTNSWSYGPPQGRGDGSGQRYDFPSTPRHGSPYPPQGPGPSPYDQPSAPRIQPVQPQRRTPEPAPSGASNPLVRPYAMTGGRTRPRYQLAIEALVHTTAQPHQMQGQLPEHQRICQLCREIKSVAEISALLTIPLGVARILVADLAEAGLVAIHQPGGDESAGGQPDVTLLERVLSGLRKL
;
A
#
# COMPACT_ATOMS: atom_id res chain seq x y z
N MET A 1 -45.05 -22.59 34.87
CA MET A 1 -43.88 -21.70 34.79
C MET A 1 -42.83 -22.41 33.95
N THR A 2 -42.11 -21.86 32.98
CA THR A 2 -42.12 -20.63 32.16
C THR A 2 -40.84 -20.77 31.31
N THR A 3 -40.90 -20.50 30.02
CA THR A 3 -39.72 -20.34 29.12
C THR A 3 -39.60 -18.86 28.71
N PRO A 4 -38.58 -18.44 27.94
CA PRO A 4 -37.14 -18.34 28.21
C PRO A 4 -36.80 -16.81 28.28
N PRO A 5 -35.81 -16.19 27.57
CA PRO A 5 -34.44 -16.56 27.18
C PRO A 5 -33.36 -15.50 27.54
N GLY A 6 -32.09 -15.82 27.28
CA GLY A 6 -31.14 -14.86 26.65
C GLY A 6 -30.09 -14.18 27.55
N ASP A 7 -28.82 -14.53 27.35
CA ASP A 7 -27.67 -13.76 27.82
C ASP A 7 -27.06 -12.92 26.69
N SER A 8 -26.80 -11.65 26.98
CA SER A 8 -26.04 -10.73 26.12
C SER A 8 -25.41 -9.64 26.99
N PRO A 9 -24.08 -9.46 26.98
CA PRO A 9 -23.41 -8.52 27.87
C PRO A 9 -23.63 -7.07 27.42
N THR A 10 -24.49 -6.34 28.14
CA THR A 10 -24.68 -4.89 27.96
C THR A 10 -23.62 -4.11 28.74
N ASN A 11 -22.69 -3.51 28.01
CA ASN A 11 -21.61 -2.70 28.60
C ASN A 11 -22.16 -1.30 28.98
N SER A 12 -22.53 -1.10 30.23
CA SER A 12 -23.22 0.11 30.71
C SER A 12 -22.26 1.27 31.02
N TRP A 13 -22.17 2.22 30.07
CA TRP A 13 -21.53 3.52 30.31
C TRP A 13 -22.47 4.46 31.07
N SER A 14 -22.40 4.43 32.40
CA SER A 14 -23.14 5.36 33.25
C SER A 14 -22.48 6.74 33.26
N TYR A 15 -23.15 7.73 32.65
CA TYR A 15 -22.81 9.14 32.80
C TYR A 15 -23.20 9.64 34.21
N GLY A 16 -22.23 10.24 34.93
CA GLY A 16 -22.45 11.01 36.16
C GLY A 16 -22.10 12.50 35.97
N PRO A 17 -22.82 13.45 36.58
CA PRO A 17 -22.73 14.87 36.24
C PRO A 17 -21.56 15.63 36.91
N PRO A 18 -21.17 16.81 36.37
CA PRO A 18 -20.04 17.58 36.89
C PRO A 18 -20.46 18.59 37.98
N GLN A 19 -19.64 18.72 39.03
CA GLN A 19 -19.63 19.88 39.92
C GLN A 19 -18.28 19.98 40.66
N GLY A 20 -17.59 21.11 40.54
CA GLY A 20 -16.28 21.37 41.17
C GLY A 20 -15.52 22.52 40.51
N ARG A 21 -15.63 23.73 41.07
CA ARG A 21 -14.90 24.94 40.66
C ARG A 21 -13.61 25.10 41.48
N GLY A 22 -12.56 25.64 40.85
CA GLY A 22 -11.34 26.13 41.52
C GLY A 22 -10.36 25.01 41.91
N ASP A 23 -9.06 25.25 42.01
CA ASP A 23 -8.27 26.48 41.76
C ASP A 23 -6.90 26.08 41.17
N GLY A 24 -6.07 27.05 40.77
CA GLY A 24 -4.93 26.83 39.89
C GLY A 24 -3.69 26.17 40.51
N SER A 25 -2.94 25.44 39.68
CA SER A 25 -1.47 25.59 39.57
C SER A 25 -0.96 24.72 38.40
N GLY A 26 -0.67 25.35 37.27
CA GLY A 26 -0.10 24.65 36.12
C GLY A 26 1.39 24.36 36.36
N GLN A 27 1.76 23.09 36.51
CA GLN A 27 3.16 22.69 36.44
C GLN A 27 3.67 22.84 35.00
N ARG A 28 4.29 23.99 34.72
CA ARG A 28 5.21 24.15 33.58
C ARG A 28 6.52 23.46 33.93
N TYR A 29 6.99 22.60 33.04
CA TYR A 29 8.33 22.03 33.15
C TYR A 29 9.39 23.13 33.01
N ASP A 30 10.36 23.09 33.93
CA ASP A 30 11.42 24.07 34.10
C ASP A 30 12.63 23.70 33.21
N PHE A 31 13.24 24.69 32.56
CA PHE A 31 14.48 24.52 31.81
C PHE A 31 15.38 25.75 32.05
N PRO A 32 16.47 25.60 32.82
CA PRO A 32 17.34 26.71 33.13
C PRO A 32 18.19 27.11 31.91
N SER A 33 18.21 28.39 31.59
CA SER A 33 19.12 28.95 30.57
C SER A 33 19.64 30.31 31.00
N THR A 34 20.91 30.35 31.42
CA THR A 34 21.92 31.37 31.07
C THR A 34 23.24 31.02 31.74
N PRO A 35 24.36 31.33 31.06
CA PRO A 35 25.46 32.00 31.73
C PRO A 35 25.54 33.45 31.22
N ARG A 36 25.48 34.41 32.15
CA ARG A 36 25.94 35.77 31.86
C ARG A 36 27.47 35.77 31.81
N HIS A 37 28.06 36.26 30.73
CA HIS A 37 29.38 36.87 30.79
C HIS A 37 29.37 38.14 29.95
N GLY A 38 29.64 39.28 30.57
CA GLY A 38 29.72 40.57 29.89
C GLY A 38 31.15 40.92 29.51
N SER A 39 31.29 41.68 28.44
CA SER A 39 32.37 42.66 28.23
C SER A 39 31.89 43.77 27.28
N PRO A 40 32.39 45.00 27.42
CA PRO A 40 31.83 46.17 26.74
C PRO A 40 32.41 46.35 25.33
N TYR A 41 31.58 46.76 24.38
CA TYR A 41 32.04 47.22 23.07
C TYR A 41 32.41 48.72 23.13
N PRO A 42 33.50 49.16 22.48
CA PRO A 42 33.80 50.59 22.30
C PRO A 42 32.83 51.23 21.28
N PRO A 43 32.68 52.57 21.29
CA PRO A 43 31.80 53.26 20.36
C PRO A 43 32.31 53.13 18.92
N GLN A 44 31.47 52.60 18.03
CA GLN A 44 31.75 52.55 16.60
C GLN A 44 31.50 53.92 15.97
N GLY A 45 32.46 54.42 15.20
CA GLY A 45 32.27 55.62 14.36
C GLY A 45 31.25 55.38 13.23
N PRO A 46 30.84 56.44 12.51
CA PRO A 46 29.84 56.33 11.45
C PRO A 46 30.32 55.41 10.32
N GLY A 47 29.64 54.28 10.14
CA GLY A 47 29.86 53.36 9.03
C GLY A 47 29.31 53.90 7.70
N PRO A 48 29.83 53.42 6.55
CA PRO A 48 29.42 53.91 5.22
C PRO A 48 27.97 53.55 4.87
N SER A 49 27.34 54.42 4.08
CA SER A 49 25.92 54.28 3.69
C SER A 49 25.65 53.03 2.82
N PRO A 50 24.46 52.41 2.92
CA PRO A 50 24.19 51.10 2.33
C PRO A 50 23.80 51.12 0.83
N TYR A 51 24.03 52.23 0.13
CA TYR A 51 23.56 52.43 -1.26
C TYR A 51 24.55 52.00 -2.35
N ASP A 52 25.72 51.47 -1.97
CA ASP A 52 26.79 51.03 -2.88
C ASP A 52 26.90 49.49 -2.93
N GLN A 53 25.79 48.83 -3.29
CA GLN A 53 25.78 47.39 -3.61
C GLN A 53 25.54 47.17 -5.10
N PRO A 54 26.51 46.65 -5.88
CA PRO A 54 26.27 46.27 -7.26
C PRO A 54 25.34 45.05 -7.33
N SER A 55 24.33 45.13 -8.20
CA SER A 55 23.29 44.12 -8.36
C SER A 55 23.85 42.74 -8.71
N ALA A 56 23.73 41.78 -7.78
CA ALA A 56 24.06 40.38 -8.05
C ALA A 56 23.13 39.80 -9.14
N PRO A 57 23.65 38.95 -10.05
CA PRO A 57 22.83 38.36 -11.12
C PRO A 57 21.76 37.45 -10.54
N ARG A 58 20.49 37.80 -10.74
CA ARG A 58 19.34 36.99 -10.32
C ARG A 58 19.36 35.64 -11.04
N ILE A 59 19.70 34.58 -10.30
CA ILE A 59 19.47 33.20 -10.74
C ILE A 59 17.97 33.04 -10.98
N GLN A 60 17.57 32.87 -12.24
CA GLN A 60 16.18 32.58 -12.58
C GLN A 60 15.92 31.09 -12.31
N PRO A 61 14.87 30.73 -11.55
CA PRO A 61 14.46 29.34 -11.43
C PRO A 61 13.98 28.87 -12.81
N VAL A 62 14.74 27.96 -13.43
CA VAL A 62 14.32 27.26 -14.64
C VAL A 62 13.04 26.52 -14.32
N GLN A 63 11.90 27.00 -14.84
CA GLN A 63 10.66 26.26 -14.76
C GLN A 63 10.87 24.93 -15.51
N PRO A 64 10.66 23.76 -14.88
CA PRO A 64 10.69 22.52 -15.62
C PRO A 64 9.56 22.59 -16.65
N GLN A 65 9.92 22.67 -17.94
CA GLN A 65 8.95 22.57 -19.01
C GLN A 65 8.13 21.31 -18.76
N ARG A 66 6.83 21.47 -18.48
CA ARG A 66 5.91 20.35 -18.48
C ARG A 66 5.97 19.78 -19.88
N ARG A 67 6.68 18.65 -20.06
CA ARG A 67 6.44 17.79 -21.21
C ARG A 67 4.96 17.44 -21.15
N THR A 68 4.18 18.01 -22.06
CA THR A 68 2.81 17.59 -22.29
C THR A 68 2.86 16.08 -22.47
N PRO A 69 2.22 15.28 -21.61
CA PRO A 69 2.19 13.85 -21.83
C PRO A 69 1.52 13.62 -23.18
N GLU A 70 2.26 12.99 -24.09
CA GLU A 70 1.74 12.53 -25.37
C GLU A 70 0.48 11.69 -25.10
N PRO A 71 -0.62 11.87 -25.84
CA PRO A 71 -1.85 11.14 -25.59
C PRO A 71 -1.60 9.65 -25.81
N ALA A 72 -1.44 8.91 -24.71
CA ALA A 72 -1.35 7.47 -24.74
C ALA A 72 -2.56 6.90 -25.53
N PRO A 73 -2.37 5.82 -26.31
CA PRO A 73 -3.45 5.24 -27.09
C PRO A 73 -4.63 4.93 -26.16
N SER A 74 -5.82 5.37 -26.58
CA SER A 74 -7.04 5.35 -25.77
C SER A 74 -7.55 3.92 -25.54
N GLY A 75 -6.87 3.20 -24.66
CA GLY A 75 -7.29 1.91 -24.14
C GLY A 75 -8.57 2.07 -23.32
N ALA A 76 -9.62 1.35 -23.74
CA ALA A 76 -10.93 1.19 -23.12
C ALA A 76 -11.15 1.97 -21.81
N SER A 77 -12.01 2.99 -21.86
CA SER A 77 -12.38 3.83 -20.73
C SER A 77 -12.99 3.03 -19.58
N ASN A 78 -12.15 2.53 -18.68
CA ASN A 78 -12.56 2.21 -17.33
C ASN A 78 -12.99 3.55 -16.69
N PRO A 79 -14.14 3.65 -16.00
CA PRO A 79 -14.43 4.84 -15.20
C PRO A 79 -13.24 5.12 -14.27
N LEU A 80 -12.93 6.39 -14.00
CA LEU A 80 -11.74 6.82 -13.24
C LEU A 80 -11.84 6.50 -11.73
N VAL A 81 -12.10 5.24 -11.41
CA VAL A 81 -11.94 4.66 -10.09
C VAL A 81 -10.44 4.68 -9.76
N ARG A 82 -10.08 5.32 -8.64
CA ARG A 82 -8.70 5.32 -8.16
C ARG A 82 -8.28 3.85 -7.93
N PRO A 83 -7.13 3.37 -8.43
CA PRO A 83 -6.82 1.92 -8.39
C PRO A 83 -6.87 1.26 -7.01
N TYR A 84 -6.66 2.02 -5.93
CA TYR A 84 -6.74 1.53 -4.55
C TYR A 84 -8.16 1.55 -3.95
N ALA A 85 -9.13 2.23 -4.58
CA ALA A 85 -10.54 2.15 -4.15
C ALA A 85 -11.12 0.76 -4.41
N MET A 86 -10.62 0.07 -5.45
CA MET A 86 -10.99 -1.29 -5.86
C MET A 86 -10.71 -2.33 -4.77
N THR A 87 -9.77 -2.05 -3.84
CA THR A 87 -9.37 -2.97 -2.76
C THR A 87 -10.03 -2.65 -1.41
N GLY A 88 -10.98 -1.71 -1.37
CA GLY A 88 -11.55 -1.19 -0.12
C GLY A 88 -10.52 -0.46 0.76
N GLY A 89 -9.46 0.09 0.17
CA GLY A 89 -8.38 0.77 0.89
C GLY A 89 -7.28 -0.15 1.42
N ARG A 90 -7.34 -1.46 1.17
CA ARG A 90 -6.26 -2.40 1.53
C ARG A 90 -5.02 -2.16 0.69
N THR A 91 -3.85 -2.20 1.33
CA THR A 91 -2.52 -1.99 0.72
C THR A 91 -1.63 -3.23 0.72
N ARG A 92 -2.09 -4.34 1.31
CA ARG A 92 -1.39 -5.63 1.35
C ARG A 92 -2.35 -6.79 1.02
N PRO A 93 -1.93 -7.79 0.22
CA PRO A 93 -2.69 -9.01 0.01
C PRO A 93 -2.71 -9.88 1.28
N ARG A 94 -3.61 -10.87 1.33
CA ARG A 94 -3.72 -11.83 2.45
C ARG A 94 -2.48 -12.71 2.63
N TYR A 95 -1.83 -13.06 1.53
CA TYR A 95 -0.61 -13.86 1.48
C TYR A 95 0.28 -13.36 0.33
N GLN A 96 1.57 -13.69 0.38
CA GLN A 96 2.55 -13.17 -0.55
C GLN A 96 2.46 -13.90 -1.89
N LEU A 97 2.14 -13.15 -2.95
CA LEU A 97 2.10 -13.68 -4.31
C LEU A 97 3.38 -13.32 -5.09
N ALA A 98 4.14 -14.34 -5.48
CA ALA A 98 5.20 -14.22 -6.47
C ALA A 98 4.64 -13.58 -7.76
N ILE A 99 5.48 -12.87 -8.53
CA ILE A 99 5.02 -12.14 -9.72
C ILE A 99 4.70 -13.09 -10.89
N GLU A 100 5.44 -14.19 -10.93
CA GLU A 100 5.36 -15.35 -11.81
C GLU A 100 4.32 -16.40 -11.35
N ALA A 101 3.65 -16.21 -10.21
CA ALA A 101 2.63 -17.15 -9.74
C ALA A 101 1.50 -17.28 -10.77
N LEU A 102 1.20 -18.50 -11.18
CA LEU A 102 0.24 -18.82 -12.23
C LEU A 102 -1.16 -18.93 -11.64
N VAL A 103 -2.13 -18.30 -12.28
CA VAL A 103 -3.53 -18.24 -11.86
C VAL A 103 -4.42 -18.86 -12.93
N HIS A 104 -5.38 -19.69 -12.52
CA HIS A 104 -6.43 -20.19 -13.42
C HIS A 104 -7.80 -20.12 -12.74
N THR A 105 -8.84 -19.89 -13.53
CA THR A 105 -10.22 -19.75 -13.04
C THR A 105 -10.88 -21.11 -12.83
N THR A 106 -11.11 -21.46 -11.56
CA THR A 106 -11.91 -22.61 -11.13
C THR A 106 -13.41 -22.31 -11.17
N ALA A 107 -13.80 -21.03 -11.11
CA ALA A 107 -15.19 -20.60 -11.00
C ALA A 107 -16.10 -21.05 -12.17
N GLN A 108 -17.26 -21.58 -11.78
CA GLN A 108 -18.38 -21.86 -12.66
C GLN A 108 -19.19 -20.56 -12.93
N PRO A 109 -19.87 -20.41 -14.09
CA PRO A 109 -20.47 -19.13 -14.49
C PRO A 109 -21.46 -18.51 -13.50
N HIS A 110 -22.18 -19.32 -12.72
CA HIS A 110 -23.11 -18.83 -11.70
C HIS A 110 -22.40 -18.27 -10.46
N GLN A 111 -21.19 -18.76 -10.12
CA GLN A 111 -20.38 -18.26 -9.00
C GLN A 111 -19.79 -16.86 -9.27
N MET A 112 -19.81 -16.43 -10.53
CA MET A 112 -19.44 -15.08 -10.97
C MET A 112 -20.59 -14.06 -10.83
N GLN A 113 -21.83 -14.52 -10.66
CA GLN A 113 -22.98 -13.63 -10.49
C GLN A 113 -22.88 -12.91 -9.14
N GLY A 114 -22.96 -11.57 -9.15
CA GLY A 114 -22.81 -10.74 -7.96
C GLY A 114 -21.36 -10.43 -7.54
N GLN A 115 -20.34 -10.95 -8.23
CA GLN A 115 -18.95 -10.52 -8.02
C GLN A 115 -18.70 -9.11 -8.56
N LEU A 116 -17.70 -8.42 -8.00
CA LEU A 116 -17.23 -7.12 -8.50
C LEU A 116 -16.85 -7.22 -9.99
N PRO A 117 -17.04 -6.16 -10.80
CA PRO A 117 -16.77 -6.22 -12.24
C PRO A 117 -15.30 -6.57 -12.55
N GLU A 118 -14.37 -6.21 -11.66
CA GLU A 118 -12.95 -6.52 -11.83
C GLU A 118 -12.59 -7.94 -11.38
N HIS A 119 -13.31 -8.49 -10.39
CA HIS A 119 -13.25 -9.92 -10.06
C HIS A 119 -13.70 -10.76 -11.26
N GLN A 120 -14.84 -10.41 -11.87
CA GLN A 120 -15.32 -11.06 -13.09
C GLN A 120 -14.30 -10.95 -14.23
N ARG A 121 -13.68 -9.78 -14.41
CA ARG A 121 -12.69 -9.54 -15.47
C ARG A 121 -11.39 -10.32 -15.27
N ILE A 122 -10.89 -10.47 -14.03
CA ILE A 122 -9.76 -11.35 -13.71
C ILE A 122 -10.13 -12.80 -14.02
N CYS A 123 -11.29 -13.26 -13.57
CA CYS A 123 -11.75 -14.63 -13.83
C CYS A 123 -11.97 -14.92 -15.32
N GLN A 124 -12.35 -13.93 -16.12
CA GLN A 124 -12.43 -14.09 -17.58
C GLN A 124 -11.04 -14.17 -18.22
N LEU A 125 -10.08 -13.34 -17.78
CA LEU A 125 -8.69 -13.40 -18.25
C LEU A 125 -8.01 -14.74 -17.90
N CYS A 126 -8.24 -15.25 -16.69
CA CYS A 126 -7.62 -16.47 -16.18
C CYS A 126 -8.33 -17.77 -16.61
N ARG A 127 -9.24 -17.70 -17.62
CA ARG A 127 -9.76 -18.88 -18.32
C ARG A 127 -8.66 -19.66 -19.02
N GLU A 128 -7.63 -18.95 -19.49
CA GLU A 128 -6.31 -19.52 -19.80
C GLU A 128 -5.38 -19.15 -18.65
N ILE A 129 -4.41 -20.02 -18.34
CA ILE A 129 -3.44 -19.77 -17.26
C ILE A 129 -2.65 -18.49 -17.55
N LYS A 130 -2.59 -17.58 -16.57
CA LYS A 130 -1.82 -16.32 -16.65
C LYS A 130 -1.10 -16.03 -15.34
N SER A 131 0.07 -15.41 -15.40
CA SER A 131 0.78 -14.94 -14.21
C SER A 131 0.15 -13.69 -13.60
N VAL A 132 0.44 -13.43 -12.32
CA VAL A 132 0.04 -12.18 -11.64
C VAL A 132 0.60 -10.94 -12.35
N ALA A 133 1.81 -11.03 -12.93
CA ALA A 133 2.36 -10.01 -13.82
C ALA A 133 1.43 -9.69 -14.99
N GLU A 134 1.07 -10.71 -15.78
CA GLU A 134 0.22 -10.55 -16.97
C GLU A 134 -1.16 -10.02 -16.62
N ILE A 135 -1.77 -10.48 -15.52
CA ILE A 135 -3.05 -9.95 -15.02
C ILE A 135 -2.94 -8.43 -14.76
N SER A 136 -1.86 -7.98 -14.10
CA SER A 136 -1.65 -6.56 -13.83
C SER A 136 -1.47 -5.72 -15.11
N ALA A 137 -0.75 -6.26 -16.10
CA ALA A 137 -0.51 -5.61 -17.38
C ALA A 137 -1.79 -5.54 -18.25
N LEU A 138 -2.52 -6.65 -18.39
CA LEU A 138 -3.72 -6.76 -19.23
C LEU A 138 -4.92 -5.98 -18.67
N LEU A 139 -4.96 -5.74 -17.36
CA LEU A 139 -5.94 -4.88 -16.72
C LEU A 139 -5.47 -3.43 -16.56
N THR A 140 -4.20 -3.14 -16.86
CA THR A 140 -3.57 -1.82 -16.67
C THR A 140 -3.72 -1.30 -15.22
N ILE A 141 -3.54 -2.20 -14.23
CA ILE A 141 -3.64 -1.89 -12.80
C ILE A 141 -2.29 -2.08 -12.09
N PRO A 142 -2.02 -1.38 -10.96
CA PRO A 142 -0.80 -1.59 -10.20
C PRO A 142 -0.67 -3.04 -9.72
N LEU A 143 0.53 -3.61 -9.80
CA LEU A 143 0.82 -4.99 -9.38
C LEU A 143 0.35 -5.30 -7.95
N GLY A 144 0.45 -4.34 -7.03
CA GLY A 144 -0.06 -4.49 -5.66
C GLY A 144 -1.58 -4.66 -5.59
N VAL A 145 -2.34 -3.98 -6.46
CA VAL A 145 -3.80 -4.12 -6.57
C VAL A 145 -4.14 -5.48 -7.19
N ALA A 146 -3.46 -5.87 -8.26
CA ALA A 146 -3.63 -7.19 -8.88
C ALA A 146 -3.42 -8.34 -7.86
N ARG A 147 -2.34 -8.27 -7.06
CA ARG A 147 -2.08 -9.23 -5.98
C ARG A 147 -3.19 -9.31 -4.94
N ILE A 148 -3.80 -8.18 -4.56
CA ILE A 148 -4.91 -8.15 -3.60
C ILE A 148 -6.14 -8.82 -4.20
N LEU A 149 -6.58 -8.41 -5.38
CA LEU A 149 -7.77 -8.95 -6.04
C LEU A 149 -7.63 -10.45 -6.37
N VAL A 150 -6.44 -10.90 -6.81
CA VAL A 150 -6.16 -12.33 -7.04
C VAL A 150 -6.19 -13.12 -5.72
N ALA A 151 -5.63 -12.58 -4.63
CA ALA A 151 -5.69 -13.24 -3.33
C ALA A 151 -7.13 -13.36 -2.80
N ASP A 152 -7.94 -12.32 -3.00
CA ASP A 152 -9.37 -12.30 -2.63
C ASP A 152 -10.19 -13.33 -3.42
N LEU A 153 -9.94 -13.45 -4.74
CA LEU A 153 -10.59 -14.43 -5.60
C LEU A 153 -10.26 -15.88 -5.20
N ALA A 154 -9.02 -16.14 -4.78
CA ALA A 154 -8.62 -17.46 -4.30
C ALA A 154 -9.09 -17.74 -2.85
N GLU A 155 -9.20 -16.72 -1.99
CA GLU A 155 -9.90 -16.84 -0.68
C GLU A 155 -11.38 -17.24 -0.90
N ALA A 156 -12.02 -16.70 -1.96
CA ALA A 156 -13.36 -17.08 -2.38
C ALA A 156 -13.46 -18.41 -3.18
N GLY A 157 -12.36 -19.11 -3.43
CA GLY A 157 -12.32 -20.37 -4.21
C GLY A 157 -12.60 -20.24 -5.70
N LEU A 158 -12.58 -19.01 -6.25
CA LEU A 158 -12.97 -18.68 -7.63
C LEU A 158 -11.81 -18.82 -8.63
N VAL A 159 -10.57 -18.76 -8.14
CA VAL A 159 -9.34 -19.06 -8.89
C VAL A 159 -8.44 -19.97 -8.06
N ALA A 160 -7.67 -20.83 -8.71
CA ALA A 160 -6.56 -21.55 -8.10
C ALA A 160 -5.23 -20.92 -8.51
N ILE A 161 -4.25 -20.99 -7.61
CA ILE A 161 -2.94 -20.36 -7.76
C ILE A 161 -1.86 -21.42 -7.62
N HIS A 162 -0.96 -21.51 -8.60
CA HIS A 162 0.23 -22.33 -8.57
C HIS A 162 1.45 -21.43 -8.46
N GLN A 163 2.09 -21.44 -7.29
CA GLN A 163 3.29 -20.64 -7.03
C GLN A 163 4.53 -21.56 -7.04
N PRO A 164 5.57 -21.26 -7.85
CA PRO A 164 6.82 -21.99 -7.77
C PRO A 164 7.43 -21.80 -6.37
N GLY A 165 7.61 -22.89 -5.62
CA GLY A 165 8.10 -22.83 -4.23
C GLY A 165 7.05 -22.68 -3.14
N GLY A 166 5.76 -22.85 -3.44
CA GLY A 166 4.67 -22.62 -2.47
C GLY A 166 4.59 -23.60 -1.31
N ASP A 167 5.17 -24.80 -1.43
CA ASP A 167 5.03 -25.87 -0.44
C ASP A 167 6.20 -25.89 0.56
N GLU A 168 5.87 -25.65 1.83
CA GLU A 168 6.64 -25.96 3.07
C GLU A 168 8.02 -25.32 3.29
N SER A 169 8.63 -24.59 2.34
CA SER A 169 9.87 -23.84 2.60
C SER A 169 10.05 -22.61 1.69
N ALA A 170 10.27 -21.45 2.31
CA ALA A 170 10.36 -20.14 1.68
C ALA A 170 11.67 -19.92 0.87
N GLY A 171 11.90 -20.75 -0.15
CA GLY A 171 13.13 -20.72 -0.96
C GLY A 171 12.99 -21.21 -2.40
N GLY A 172 11.81 -21.70 -2.84
CA GLY A 172 11.63 -22.11 -4.24
C GLY A 172 12.48 -23.29 -4.69
N GLN A 173 13.09 -24.01 -3.74
CA GLN A 173 14.15 -24.96 -4.02
C GLN A 173 13.54 -26.32 -4.40
N PRO A 174 13.73 -26.81 -5.63
CA PRO A 174 13.22 -28.12 -6.02
C PRO A 174 13.87 -29.21 -5.17
N ASP A 175 13.08 -30.23 -4.81
CA ASP A 175 13.54 -31.35 -3.99
C ASP A 175 14.85 -31.95 -4.54
N VAL A 176 15.82 -32.15 -3.65
CA VAL A 176 17.13 -32.72 -3.99
C VAL A 176 16.95 -34.10 -4.62
N THR A 177 15.97 -34.90 -4.17
CA THR A 177 15.73 -36.23 -4.77
C THR A 177 15.19 -36.13 -6.20
N LEU A 178 14.45 -35.06 -6.55
CA LEU A 178 14.06 -34.79 -7.93
C LEU A 178 15.28 -34.38 -8.77
N LEU A 179 16.13 -33.49 -8.26
CA LEU A 179 17.35 -33.05 -8.96
C LEU A 179 18.31 -34.22 -9.22
N GLU A 180 18.50 -35.12 -8.27
CA GLU A 180 19.32 -36.33 -8.42
C GLU A 180 18.75 -37.30 -9.46
N ARG A 181 17.42 -37.49 -9.49
CA ARG A 181 16.75 -38.29 -10.54
C ARG A 181 16.96 -37.70 -11.93
N VAL A 182 16.80 -36.39 -12.09
CA VAL A 182 17.03 -35.68 -13.37
C VAL A 182 18.49 -35.82 -13.80
N LEU A 183 19.45 -35.60 -12.90
CA LEU A 183 20.88 -35.75 -13.17
C LEU A 183 21.25 -37.19 -13.58
N SER A 184 20.66 -38.20 -12.92
CA SER A 184 20.85 -39.61 -13.27
C SER A 184 20.23 -39.98 -14.62
N GLY A 185 19.13 -39.34 -15.00
CA GLY A 185 18.51 -39.49 -16.32
C GLY A 185 19.37 -38.89 -17.44
N LEU A 186 19.81 -37.64 -17.28
CA LEU A 186 20.63 -36.93 -18.27
C LEU A 186 22.01 -37.57 -18.50
N ARG A 187 22.56 -38.26 -17.50
CA ARG A 187 23.84 -39.00 -17.60
C ARG A 187 23.74 -40.37 -18.28
N LYS A 188 22.54 -40.81 -18.69
CA LYS A 188 22.26 -42.09 -19.34
C LYS A 188 21.83 -41.95 -20.80
N LEU A 189 22.01 -40.75 -21.36
CA LEU A 189 21.83 -40.38 -22.76
C LEU A 189 23.20 -40.09 -23.39
#